data_AF-A0A3L6NIN4-F1
#
_entry.id   AF-A0A3L6NIN4-F1
#
_cell.length_a   1.000
_cell.length_b   1.000
_cell.length_c   1.000
_cell.angle_alpha   90.00
_cell.angle_beta   90.00
_cell.angle_gamma   90.00
#
_symmetry.space_group_name_H-M   'P 1'
#
loop_
_entity.id
_entity.type
_entity.pdbx_description
1 polymer ?
#
loop_
_entity_poly.entity_id
_entity_poly.type
_entity_poly.pdbx_seq_one_letter_code
_entity_poly.pdbx_strand_id
1 'polypeptide(L)'
;MGGVLVTSRDPPSLQVIRDPSEDITKSLLLTGERDRILHVQDRPRHPKRYKAFMKQVVGGAFCDFFESGIEDELIDAFIHESNCLTEDGLTFAEQEAMLKQSTKRLLLHVKEYLASRVQAYISSITARLLDPEVQLKWHYRDNNCQAFCDKLIGRDMFAPLFASKTAVSQPMPLYLMSFVCRPGSNVPTRAFSKYDVPNGLTEEYLLKFRYGRHDDSDIVDTLAEYWTDWGAFGGGPIYPYQDVFPWDCTEAYDRYPGNCGDCNISKHVLAFPFDSWSIASLHLARGRQLYPADAQPPVGKSAEKRANPGIMTDTEWFKNRITVLLGQDVLLTAAVAMANSSQFQASTTWLTNHEDETMDRLKLGGIHRAQPFSHHFEKGAYHQYFVADWAFLAQPLRVLEYEKFRAWRATKIDVGATTSDDGSGGGGCGTGPFACGAVAAGCAVGSPGMAGDTCGSGCVSSCGGGDGDGGCGGCGG
;
A
#
# COMPACT_ATOMS: atom_id res chain seq x y z
N MET A 1 4.00 -2.95 -33.28
CA MET A 1 3.19 -4.12 -32.89
C MET A 1 2.94 -4.04 -31.40
N GLY A 2 1.71 -4.30 -30.93
CA GLY A 2 1.38 -4.32 -29.50
C GLY A 2 1.42 -5.74 -28.94
N GLY A 3 1.66 -5.87 -27.63
CA GLY A 3 1.76 -7.18 -26.97
C GLY A 3 2.09 -7.04 -25.48
N VAL A 4 2.28 -8.18 -24.83
CA VAL A 4 2.57 -8.29 -23.40
C VAL A 4 3.98 -8.83 -23.21
N LEU A 5 4.81 -8.06 -22.50
CA LEU A 5 6.16 -8.48 -22.12
C LEU A 5 6.10 -9.14 -20.74
N VAL A 6 6.51 -10.41 -20.67
CA VAL A 6 6.66 -11.18 -19.43
C VAL A 6 8.14 -11.25 -19.07
N THR A 7 8.47 -10.76 -17.89
CA THR A 7 9.84 -10.76 -17.33
C THR A 7 9.81 -11.30 -15.91
N SER A 8 10.87 -11.97 -15.48
CA SER A 8 11.05 -12.30 -14.07
C SER A 8 11.15 -11.03 -13.21
N ARG A 9 10.59 -11.10 -12.00
CA ARG A 9 10.65 -10.02 -11.01
C ARG A 9 11.99 -10.06 -10.26
N ASP A 10 12.43 -8.89 -9.81
CA ASP A 10 13.50 -8.73 -8.84
C ASP A 10 13.22 -9.54 -7.57
N PRO A 11 14.20 -10.33 -7.06
CA PRO A 11 14.00 -11.06 -5.82
C PRO A 11 13.82 -10.09 -4.65
N PRO A 12 13.15 -10.50 -3.56
CA PRO A 12 13.05 -9.68 -2.36
C PRO A 12 14.42 -9.29 -1.81
N SER A 13 14.57 -8.02 -1.43
CA SER A 13 15.73 -7.45 -0.76
C SER A 13 15.67 -7.74 0.74
N LEU A 14 15.97 -8.98 1.14
CA LEU A 14 15.93 -9.41 2.55
C LEU A 14 17.26 -9.20 3.29
N GLN A 15 18.39 -9.36 2.60
CA GLN A 15 19.73 -9.18 3.15
C GLN A 15 20.49 -8.07 2.39
N VAL A 16 21.70 -7.75 2.86
CA VAL A 16 22.61 -6.83 2.14
C VAL A 16 22.80 -7.34 0.72
N ILE A 17 22.72 -6.41 -0.24
CA ILE A 17 22.80 -6.59 -1.69
C ILE A 17 23.77 -7.72 -2.03
N ARG A 18 23.22 -8.89 -2.39
CA ARG A 18 23.93 -9.85 -3.22
C ARG A 18 23.48 -9.56 -4.63
N ASP A 19 24.42 -9.34 -5.53
CA ASP A 19 24.10 -9.34 -6.95
C ASP A 19 23.38 -10.66 -7.27
N PRO A 20 22.28 -10.63 -8.04
CA PRO A 20 21.58 -11.85 -8.42
C PRO A 20 22.60 -12.81 -9.04
N SER A 21 22.79 -14.00 -8.45
CA SER A 21 23.74 -14.98 -8.98
C SER A 21 23.32 -15.53 -10.34
N GLU A 22 22.04 -15.36 -10.70
CA GLU A 22 21.46 -15.83 -11.95
C GLU A 22 21.35 -14.68 -12.95
N ASP A 23 21.98 -14.86 -14.10
CA ASP A 23 21.88 -14.00 -15.26
C ASP A 23 20.50 -14.22 -15.92
N ILE A 24 19.43 -13.72 -15.28
CA ILE A 24 18.08 -13.81 -15.83
C ILE A 24 17.96 -12.82 -17.00
N THR A 25 18.37 -13.29 -18.18
CA THR A 25 18.44 -12.51 -19.42
C THR A 25 17.27 -12.80 -20.36
N LYS A 26 16.47 -13.84 -20.10
CA LYS A 26 15.35 -14.21 -20.97
C LYS A 26 14.09 -13.44 -20.59
N SER A 27 13.43 -12.90 -21.61
CA SER A 27 12.10 -12.32 -21.54
C SER A 27 11.20 -12.96 -22.59
N LEU A 28 9.91 -13.01 -22.30
CA LEU A 28 8.91 -13.53 -23.24
C LEU A 28 8.04 -12.37 -23.72
N LEU A 29 7.73 -12.34 -25.01
CA LEU A 29 6.83 -11.37 -25.61
C LEU A 29 5.67 -12.12 -26.27
N LEU A 30 4.46 -11.92 -25.76
CA LEU A 30 3.24 -12.45 -26.35
C LEU A 30 2.57 -11.37 -27.22
N THR A 31 2.37 -11.68 -28.49
CA THR A 31 1.76 -10.77 -29.49
C THR A 31 0.66 -11.49 -30.27
N GLY A 32 0.01 -10.77 -31.19
CA GLY A 32 -1.05 -11.34 -32.03
C GLY A 32 -2.43 -11.24 -31.38
N GLU A 33 -3.45 -10.99 -32.20
CA GLU A 33 -4.83 -10.82 -31.72
C GLU A 33 -5.55 -12.15 -31.55
N ARG A 34 -5.41 -13.07 -32.51
CA ARG A 34 -6.09 -14.38 -32.51
C ARG A 34 -5.13 -15.55 -32.48
N ASP A 35 -3.98 -15.39 -33.12
CA ASP A 35 -2.93 -16.37 -33.33
C ASP A 35 -2.01 -16.56 -32.12
N ARG A 36 -1.92 -15.55 -31.24
CA ARG A 36 -1.19 -15.60 -29.95
C ARG A 36 0.23 -16.16 -30.11
N ILE A 37 1.13 -15.35 -30.64
CA ILE A 37 2.51 -15.75 -30.91
C ILE A 37 3.40 -15.41 -29.72
N LEU A 38 4.10 -16.41 -29.19
CA LEU A 38 5.08 -16.24 -28.12
C LEU A 38 6.49 -16.14 -28.71
N HIS A 39 7.16 -15.04 -28.43
CA HIS A 39 8.56 -14.81 -28.76
C HIS A 39 9.42 -14.86 -27.50
N VAL A 40 10.67 -15.29 -27.66
CA VAL A 40 11.70 -15.24 -26.60
C VAL A 40 12.76 -14.26 -27.05
N GLN A 41 13.17 -13.36 -26.15
CA GLN A 41 14.24 -12.41 -26.41
C GLN A 41 15.25 -12.41 -25.26
N ASP A 42 16.53 -12.35 -25.62
CA ASP A 42 17.60 -11.94 -24.72
C ASP A 42 17.49 -10.45 -24.45
N ARG A 43 17.00 -10.12 -23.27
CA ARG A 43 16.87 -8.76 -22.76
C ARG A 43 17.50 -8.72 -21.35
N PRO A 44 18.71 -8.18 -21.21
CA PRO A 44 19.32 -7.95 -19.92
C PRO A 44 18.35 -7.20 -18.99
N ARG A 45 18.24 -7.67 -17.75
CA ARG A 45 17.36 -7.04 -16.77
C ARG A 45 18.02 -5.77 -16.23
N HIS A 46 17.32 -4.65 -16.34
CA HIS A 46 17.63 -3.47 -15.54
C HIS A 46 16.85 -3.55 -14.22
N PRO A 47 17.49 -3.23 -13.06
CA PRO A 47 16.77 -3.11 -11.79
C PRO A 47 15.57 -2.19 -11.95
N LYS A 48 14.37 -2.69 -11.61
CA LYS A 48 13.14 -1.91 -11.71
C LYS A 48 12.88 -1.21 -10.38
N ARG A 49 12.75 0.11 -10.40
CA ARG A 49 12.18 0.85 -9.26
C ARG A 49 10.66 0.76 -9.32
N TYR A 50 10.08 -0.01 -8.43
CA TYR A 50 8.62 -0.09 -8.29
C TYR A 50 8.10 1.13 -7.53
N LYS A 51 7.12 1.82 -8.11
CA LYS A 51 6.48 3.00 -7.50
C LYS A 51 5.38 2.65 -6.51
N ALA A 52 4.64 1.58 -6.79
CA ALA A 52 3.63 1.01 -5.90
C ALA A 52 3.42 -0.48 -6.22
N PHE A 53 2.93 -1.21 -5.23
CA PHE A 53 2.32 -2.52 -5.42
C PHE A 53 0.83 -2.40 -5.11
N MET A 54 0.00 -3.20 -5.79
CA MET A 54 -1.42 -3.31 -5.50
C MET A 54 -1.74 -4.79 -5.27
N LYS A 55 -1.75 -5.21 -4.01
CA LYS A 55 -1.83 -6.64 -3.65
C LYS A 55 -3.30 -7.10 -3.67
N GLN A 56 -3.75 -7.63 -4.80
CA GLN A 56 -5.17 -7.99 -4.97
C GLN A 56 -5.55 -9.35 -4.40
N VAL A 57 -4.69 -10.37 -4.48
CA VAL A 57 -4.99 -11.71 -3.94
C VAL A 57 -3.87 -12.10 -3.00
N VAL A 58 -4.16 -12.43 -1.75
CA VAL A 58 -3.17 -12.82 -0.74
C VAL A 58 -3.19 -14.33 -0.56
N GLY A 59 -2.07 -14.97 -0.90
CA GLY A 59 -1.72 -16.32 -0.46
C GLY A 59 -0.48 -16.23 0.41
N GLY A 60 -0.51 -16.85 1.58
CA GLY A 60 0.64 -16.98 2.48
C GLY A 60 1.30 -18.35 2.37
N ALA A 61 2.54 -18.44 2.82
CA ALA A 61 3.18 -19.68 3.22
C ALA A 61 3.50 -19.58 4.71
N PHE A 62 3.61 -20.72 5.40
CA PHE A 62 3.88 -20.77 6.84
C PHE A 62 2.80 -20.02 7.64
N CYS A 63 1.55 -20.38 7.38
CA CYS A 63 0.37 -19.71 7.95
C CYS A 63 -0.64 -20.69 8.57
N ASP A 64 -0.27 -21.97 8.67
CA ASP A 64 -1.05 -23.04 9.30
C ASP A 64 -2.46 -23.22 8.71
N PHE A 65 -2.65 -22.83 7.45
CA PHE A 65 -3.97 -22.83 6.80
C PHE A 65 -4.09 -23.79 5.62
N PHE A 66 -2.99 -24.00 4.88
CA PHE A 66 -2.97 -24.90 3.73
C PHE A 66 -2.56 -26.29 4.19
N GLU A 67 -1.25 -26.60 4.23
CA GLU A 67 -0.74 -27.93 4.58
C GLU A 67 0.12 -27.84 5.85
N SER A 68 -0.54 -27.67 7.00
CA SER A 68 0.10 -27.50 8.32
C SER A 68 1.28 -28.46 8.56
N GLY A 69 1.08 -29.77 8.36
CA GLY A 69 2.15 -30.76 8.56
C GLY A 69 3.36 -30.59 7.64
N ILE A 70 3.16 -30.15 6.39
CA ILE A 70 4.27 -29.87 5.46
C ILE A 70 4.96 -28.54 5.83
N GLU A 71 4.21 -27.56 6.32
CA GLU A 71 4.78 -26.32 6.85
C GLU A 71 5.67 -26.60 8.08
N ASP A 72 5.24 -27.47 9.00
CA ASP A 72 6.04 -27.90 10.15
C ASP A 72 7.33 -28.61 9.72
N GLU A 73 7.24 -29.57 8.80
CA GLU A 73 8.42 -30.27 8.25
C GLU A 73 9.40 -29.30 7.57
N LEU A 74 8.88 -28.29 6.87
CA LEU A 74 9.70 -27.24 6.27
C LEU A 74 10.38 -26.38 7.34
N ILE A 75 9.66 -25.96 8.38
CA ILE A 75 10.21 -25.17 9.49
C ILE A 75 11.32 -25.95 10.20
N ASP A 76 11.11 -27.23 10.49
CA ASP A 76 12.12 -28.10 11.07
C ASP A 76 13.35 -28.23 10.16
N ALA A 77 13.15 -28.34 8.84
CA ALA A 77 14.24 -28.34 7.87
C ALA A 77 15.01 -27.01 7.88
N PHE A 78 14.33 -25.86 7.95
CA PHE A 78 14.98 -24.54 8.08
C PHE A 78 15.81 -24.45 9.36
N ILE A 79 15.27 -24.88 10.49
CA ILE A 79 15.98 -24.88 11.78
C ILE A 79 17.20 -25.79 11.73
N HIS A 80 17.04 -27.00 11.21
CA HIS A 80 18.14 -27.97 11.07
C HIS A 80 19.29 -27.40 10.23
N GLU A 81 18.98 -26.90 9.03
CA GLU A 81 19.98 -26.33 8.12
C GLU A 81 20.65 -25.09 8.70
N SER A 82 19.90 -24.25 9.42
CA SER A 82 20.46 -23.08 10.11
C SER A 82 21.45 -23.48 11.21
N ASN A 83 21.15 -24.52 11.99
CA ASN A 83 22.03 -24.99 13.05
C ASN A 83 23.35 -25.55 12.49
N CYS A 84 23.31 -26.26 11.36
CA CYS A 84 24.52 -26.75 10.68
C CYS A 84 25.46 -25.61 10.23
N LEU A 85 24.94 -24.40 9.99
CA LEU A 85 25.77 -23.24 9.62
C LEU A 85 26.50 -22.60 10.80
N THR A 86 26.13 -22.95 12.04
CA THR A 86 26.74 -22.40 13.27
C THR A 86 27.90 -23.23 13.80
N GLU A 87 28.34 -24.27 13.07
CA GLU A 87 29.47 -25.10 13.47
C GLU A 87 30.79 -24.30 13.48
N ASP A 88 31.47 -24.31 14.64
CA ASP A 88 32.73 -23.63 14.86
C ASP A 88 33.87 -24.23 14.01
N GLY A 89 34.73 -23.36 13.47
CA GLY A 89 35.97 -23.77 12.78
C GLY A 89 35.91 -23.79 11.25
N LEU A 90 34.77 -23.46 10.64
CA LEU A 90 34.64 -23.32 9.18
C LEU A 90 35.28 -22.02 8.68
N THR A 91 35.97 -22.09 7.55
CA THR A 91 36.39 -20.89 6.80
C THR A 91 35.19 -20.21 6.14
N PHE A 92 35.30 -18.93 5.80
CA PHE A 92 34.25 -18.19 5.09
C PHE A 92 33.81 -18.88 3.78
N ALA A 93 34.76 -19.44 3.03
CA ALA A 93 34.47 -20.13 1.77
C ALA A 93 33.67 -21.43 1.99
N GLU A 94 33.98 -22.18 3.06
CA GLU A 94 33.24 -23.38 3.44
C GLU A 94 31.84 -23.04 3.93
N GLN A 95 31.69 -21.99 4.75
CA GLN A 95 30.38 -21.48 5.18
C GLN A 95 29.51 -21.05 3.98
N GLU A 96 30.09 -20.36 3.00
CA GLU A 96 29.38 -19.95 1.79
C GLU A 96 28.96 -21.15 0.94
N ALA A 97 29.84 -22.15 0.77
CA ALA A 97 29.54 -23.38 0.05
C ALA A 97 28.42 -24.18 0.72
N MET A 98 28.48 -24.34 2.06
CA MET A 98 27.43 -24.98 2.85
C MET A 98 26.11 -24.23 2.72
N LEU A 99 26.10 -22.89 2.88
CA LEU A 99 24.91 -22.07 2.74
C LEU A 99 24.25 -22.27 1.37
N LYS A 100 25.04 -22.29 0.29
CA LYS A 100 24.52 -22.55 -1.07
C LYS A 100 23.88 -23.94 -1.17
N GLN A 101 24.52 -24.96 -0.60
CA GLN A 101 24.01 -26.33 -0.63
C GLN A 101 22.71 -26.48 0.19
N SER A 102 22.68 -25.94 1.41
CA SER A 102 21.50 -25.89 2.28
C SER A 102 20.34 -25.16 1.61
N THR A 103 20.61 -23.98 1.03
CA THR A 103 19.60 -23.21 0.29
C THR A 103 19.02 -24.01 -0.87
N LYS A 104 19.87 -24.75 -1.61
CA LYS A 104 19.41 -25.59 -2.72
C LYS A 104 18.49 -26.73 -2.25
N ARG A 105 18.80 -27.38 -1.12
CA ARG A 105 17.95 -28.43 -0.54
C ARG A 105 16.60 -27.87 -0.08
N LEU A 106 16.63 -26.80 0.72
CA LEU A 106 15.41 -26.13 1.22
C LEU A 106 14.52 -25.63 0.07
N LEU A 107 15.12 -25.09 -0.99
CA LEU A 107 14.39 -24.61 -2.15
C LEU A 107 13.60 -25.72 -2.85
N LEU A 108 14.08 -26.97 -2.86
CA LEU A 108 13.34 -28.09 -3.43
C LEU A 108 12.05 -28.35 -2.64
N HIS A 109 12.15 -28.41 -1.31
CA HIS A 109 10.99 -28.64 -0.44
C HIS A 109 9.97 -27.50 -0.56
N VAL A 110 10.44 -26.24 -0.57
CA VAL A 110 9.56 -25.07 -0.76
C VAL A 110 8.88 -25.10 -2.13
N LYS A 111 9.59 -25.52 -3.19
CA LYS A 111 9.01 -25.66 -4.52
C LYS A 111 7.92 -26.72 -4.55
N GLU A 112 8.14 -27.87 -3.91
CA GLU A 112 7.14 -28.94 -3.82
C GLU A 112 5.88 -28.47 -3.11
N TYR A 113 6.02 -27.82 -1.94
CA TYR A 113 4.92 -27.26 -1.17
C TYR A 113 4.11 -26.16 -1.91
N LEU A 114 4.78 -25.37 -2.76
CA LEU A 114 4.12 -24.29 -3.52
C LEU A 114 3.67 -24.73 -4.92
N ALA A 115 4.08 -25.90 -5.40
CA ALA A 115 3.97 -26.29 -6.81
C ALA A 115 2.54 -26.21 -7.34
N SER A 116 1.60 -26.86 -6.66
CA SER A 116 0.19 -26.95 -7.08
C SER A 116 -0.48 -25.58 -7.18
N ARG A 117 -0.25 -24.72 -6.18
CA ARG A 117 -0.80 -23.35 -6.13
C ARG A 117 -0.18 -22.45 -7.18
N VAL A 118 1.15 -22.49 -7.32
CA VAL A 118 1.85 -21.72 -8.36
C VAL A 118 1.38 -22.15 -9.74
N GLN A 119 1.22 -23.45 -9.97
CA GLN A 119 0.70 -24.00 -11.22
C GLN A 119 -0.73 -23.51 -11.50
N ALA A 120 -1.62 -23.51 -10.50
CA ALA A 120 -2.99 -23.01 -10.66
C ALA A 120 -3.00 -21.52 -11.07
N TYR A 121 -2.19 -20.68 -10.40
CA TYR A 121 -2.10 -19.26 -10.73
C TYR A 121 -1.50 -19.00 -12.12
N ILE A 122 -0.38 -19.66 -12.46
CA ILE A 122 0.24 -19.52 -13.79
C ILE A 122 -0.71 -20.01 -14.87
N SER A 123 -1.42 -21.12 -14.65
CA SER A 123 -2.40 -21.66 -15.60
C SER A 123 -3.55 -20.67 -15.82
N SER A 124 -4.07 -20.06 -14.75
CA SER A 124 -5.11 -19.03 -14.84
C SER A 124 -4.65 -17.82 -15.66
N ILE A 125 -3.48 -17.28 -15.37
CA ILE A 125 -2.93 -16.11 -16.10
C ILE A 125 -2.67 -16.48 -17.56
N THR A 126 -2.09 -17.66 -17.82
CA THR A 126 -1.80 -18.15 -19.17
C THR A 126 -3.08 -18.34 -19.98
N ALA A 127 -4.13 -18.92 -19.40
CA ALA A 127 -5.42 -19.07 -20.05
C ALA A 127 -6.00 -17.71 -20.49
N ARG A 128 -5.94 -16.69 -19.62
CA ARG A 128 -6.38 -15.32 -19.96
C ARG A 128 -5.52 -14.66 -21.02
N LEU A 129 -4.19 -14.84 -20.98
CA LEU A 129 -3.30 -14.29 -21.99
C LEU A 129 -3.51 -14.91 -23.39
N LEU A 130 -3.90 -16.18 -23.44
CA LEU A 130 -4.17 -16.91 -24.69
C LEU A 130 -5.60 -16.73 -25.19
N ASP A 131 -6.55 -16.32 -24.36
CA ASP A 131 -7.94 -16.06 -24.73
C ASP A 131 -8.04 -14.89 -25.73
N PRO A 132 -8.48 -15.10 -26.99
CA PRO A 132 -8.59 -14.05 -28.03
C PRO A 132 -9.41 -12.82 -27.62
N GLU A 133 -10.32 -12.93 -26.66
CA GLU A 133 -11.14 -11.81 -26.16
C GLU A 133 -10.32 -10.84 -25.29
N VAL A 134 -9.18 -11.28 -24.75
CA VAL A 134 -8.28 -10.44 -23.96
C VAL A 134 -7.38 -9.63 -24.90
N GLN A 135 -7.65 -8.33 -25.02
CA GLN A 135 -6.81 -7.44 -25.81
C GLN A 135 -5.39 -7.34 -25.23
N LEU A 136 -4.37 -7.69 -26.01
CA LEU A 136 -2.96 -7.56 -25.61
C LEU A 136 -2.36 -6.21 -26.01
N LYS A 137 -2.92 -5.56 -27.02
CA LYS A 137 -2.47 -4.26 -27.49
C LYS A 137 -2.98 -3.18 -26.54
N TRP A 138 -2.06 -2.34 -26.06
CA TRP A 138 -2.41 -1.21 -25.21
C TRP A 138 -3.27 -0.19 -25.96
N HIS A 139 -4.31 0.32 -25.30
CA HIS A 139 -5.13 1.43 -25.78
C HIS A 139 -5.54 2.32 -24.60
N TYR A 140 -5.28 3.63 -24.69
CA TYR A 140 -5.47 4.57 -23.58
C TYR A 140 -6.90 4.58 -23.00
N ARG A 141 -7.94 4.34 -23.82
CA ARG A 141 -9.34 4.27 -23.39
C ARG A 141 -9.79 2.86 -23.03
N ASP A 142 -9.60 1.90 -23.93
CA ASP A 142 -10.30 0.60 -23.88
C ASP A 142 -9.46 -0.53 -23.27
N ASN A 143 -8.15 -0.34 -23.21
CA ASN A 143 -7.20 -1.35 -22.73
C ASN A 143 -5.93 -0.71 -22.15
N ASN A 144 -6.14 0.17 -21.16
CA ASN A 144 -5.05 0.75 -20.39
C ASN A 144 -4.48 -0.28 -19.40
N CYS A 145 -3.41 0.08 -18.68
CA CYS A 145 -2.72 -0.85 -17.79
C CYS A 145 -3.64 -1.45 -16.72
N GLN A 146 -4.55 -0.65 -16.15
CA GLN A 146 -5.48 -1.12 -15.13
C GLN A 146 -6.53 -2.08 -15.71
N ALA A 147 -7.19 -1.68 -16.80
CA ALA A 147 -8.18 -2.52 -17.47
C ALA A 147 -7.57 -3.85 -17.96
N PHE A 148 -6.31 -3.80 -18.41
CA PHE A 148 -5.56 -5.01 -18.80
C PHE A 148 -5.28 -5.91 -17.59
N CYS A 149 -4.74 -5.38 -16.49
CA CYS A 149 -4.52 -6.15 -15.26
C CYS A 149 -5.82 -6.77 -14.70
N ASP A 150 -6.92 -6.02 -14.71
CA ASP A 150 -8.22 -6.50 -14.25
C ASP A 150 -8.75 -7.66 -15.11
N LYS A 151 -8.49 -7.65 -16.43
CA LYS A 151 -8.84 -8.76 -17.35
C LYS A 151 -7.99 -10.01 -17.14
N LEU A 152 -6.77 -9.89 -16.61
CA LEU A 152 -5.90 -11.03 -16.32
C LEU A 152 -6.30 -11.79 -15.05
N ILE A 153 -7.07 -11.17 -14.16
CA ILE A 153 -7.48 -11.79 -12.91
C ILE A 153 -8.70 -12.69 -13.15
N GLY A 154 -8.56 -13.98 -12.81
CA GLY A 154 -9.67 -14.93 -12.80
C GLY A 154 -10.67 -14.61 -11.70
N ARG A 155 -11.64 -13.73 -11.97
CA ARG A 155 -12.64 -13.32 -10.97
C ARG A 155 -13.53 -14.46 -10.50
N ASP A 156 -13.81 -15.41 -11.37
CA ASP A 156 -14.46 -16.67 -11.03
C ASP A 156 -13.75 -17.39 -9.87
N MET A 157 -12.42 -17.29 -9.82
CA MET A 157 -11.58 -17.90 -8.79
C MET A 157 -11.37 -16.98 -7.58
N PHE A 158 -11.25 -15.66 -7.79
CA PHE A 158 -10.77 -14.72 -6.78
C PHE A 158 -11.79 -13.68 -6.31
N ALA A 159 -13.03 -13.69 -6.81
CA ALA A 159 -14.04 -12.73 -6.36
C ALA A 159 -14.37 -12.85 -4.86
N PRO A 160 -14.48 -14.06 -4.26
CA PRO A 160 -14.76 -14.18 -2.84
C PRO A 160 -13.68 -13.62 -1.94
N LEU A 161 -14.07 -12.91 -0.87
CA LEU A 161 -13.12 -12.34 0.09
C LEU A 161 -12.22 -13.43 0.71
N PHE A 162 -12.79 -14.61 0.97
CA PHE A 162 -12.07 -15.79 1.43
C PHE A 162 -12.27 -16.93 0.45
N ALA A 163 -11.25 -17.76 0.26
CA ALA A 163 -11.37 -18.93 -0.60
C ALA A 163 -12.42 -19.90 -0.02
N SER A 164 -13.39 -20.28 -0.84
CA SER A 164 -14.42 -21.23 -0.42
C SER A 164 -13.84 -22.64 -0.27
N LYS A 165 -14.03 -23.27 0.88
CA LYS A 165 -13.76 -24.70 1.09
C LYS A 165 -14.86 -25.56 0.45
N THR A 166 -15.18 -25.35 -0.84
CA THR A 166 -16.30 -26.05 -1.51
C THR A 166 -15.84 -26.90 -2.67
N ALA A 167 -15.54 -28.16 -2.37
CA ALA A 167 -16.11 -29.37 -2.95
C ALA A 167 -15.25 -30.55 -2.45
N VAL A 168 -15.86 -31.72 -2.28
CA VAL A 168 -15.23 -32.98 -1.81
C VAL A 168 -14.08 -33.46 -2.72
N SER A 169 -13.75 -32.71 -3.78
CA SER A 169 -12.75 -33.03 -4.80
C SER A 169 -11.84 -31.85 -5.20
N GLN A 170 -11.90 -30.69 -4.53
CA GLN A 170 -10.95 -29.59 -4.81
C GLN A 170 -9.79 -29.57 -3.80
N PRO A 171 -8.53 -29.57 -4.28
CA PRO A 171 -7.36 -29.61 -3.44
C PRO A 171 -7.11 -28.24 -2.83
N MET A 172 -7.54 -28.05 -1.58
CA MET A 172 -7.21 -26.89 -0.73
C MET A 172 -7.64 -25.50 -1.25
N PRO A 173 -7.88 -24.53 -0.36
CA PRO A 173 -8.08 -23.15 -0.78
C PRO A 173 -6.86 -22.62 -1.54
N LEU A 174 -7.07 -21.91 -2.65
CA LEU A 174 -5.96 -21.35 -3.45
C LEU A 174 -5.36 -20.09 -2.82
N TYR A 175 -6.08 -19.36 -1.98
CA TYR A 175 -5.66 -18.10 -1.37
C TYR A 175 -6.28 -17.95 0.03
N LEU A 176 -5.72 -17.04 0.84
CA LEU A 176 -6.24 -16.70 2.16
C LEU A 176 -7.33 -15.63 2.06
N MET A 177 -7.00 -14.51 1.42
CA MET A 177 -7.87 -13.34 1.35
C MET A 177 -7.76 -12.66 -0.02
N SER A 178 -8.87 -12.16 -0.56
CA SER A 178 -8.91 -11.48 -1.85
C SER A 178 -9.54 -10.10 -1.75
N PHE A 179 -8.83 -9.13 -2.30
CA PHE A 179 -9.18 -7.73 -2.48
C PHE A 179 -9.61 -7.44 -3.94
N VAL A 180 -9.84 -8.49 -4.74
CA VAL A 180 -10.30 -8.34 -6.12
C VAL A 180 -11.70 -7.71 -6.15
N CYS A 181 -11.82 -6.67 -6.95
CA CYS A 181 -13.07 -5.92 -7.15
C CYS A 181 -13.50 -5.97 -8.62
N ARG A 182 -14.81 -5.82 -8.86
CA ARG A 182 -15.41 -5.63 -10.19
C ARG A 182 -14.97 -4.29 -10.80
N PRO A 183 -14.99 -4.14 -12.14
CA PRO A 183 -14.59 -2.90 -12.79
C PRO A 183 -15.50 -1.77 -12.28
N GLY A 184 -14.98 -0.56 -12.15
CA GLY A 184 -15.78 0.57 -11.63
C GLY A 184 -15.85 0.65 -10.09
N SER A 185 -15.33 -0.31 -9.34
CA SER A 185 -15.17 -0.18 -7.88
C SER A 185 -14.16 0.90 -7.49
N ASN A 186 -13.09 1.06 -8.28
CA ASN A 186 -11.95 1.95 -8.03
C ASN A 186 -12.24 3.41 -8.44
N VAL A 187 -13.50 3.84 -8.29
CA VAL A 187 -13.93 5.22 -8.50
C VAL A 187 -13.79 5.95 -7.16
N PRO A 188 -13.12 7.12 -7.14
CA PRO A 188 -13.02 7.93 -5.93
C PRO A 188 -14.41 8.18 -5.37
N THR A 189 -14.63 7.80 -4.12
CA THR A 189 -15.92 7.97 -3.47
C THR A 189 -15.74 8.78 -2.20
N ARG A 190 -16.48 9.88 -2.13
CA ARG A 190 -16.57 10.67 -0.90
C ARG A 190 -17.32 9.86 0.16
N ALA A 191 -16.74 9.76 1.35
CA ALA A 191 -17.45 9.25 2.51
C ALA A 191 -18.52 10.28 2.95
N PHE A 192 -19.79 9.89 2.85
CA PHE A 192 -20.97 10.61 3.31
C PHE A 192 -21.51 10.07 4.63
N SER A 193 -21.19 8.83 4.94
CA SER A 193 -21.56 8.16 6.17
C SER A 193 -20.37 7.48 6.80
N LYS A 194 -20.54 7.14 8.06
CA LYS A 194 -19.62 6.33 8.84
C LYS A 194 -19.41 4.90 8.33
N TYR A 195 -20.32 4.42 7.50
CA TYR A 195 -20.26 3.08 6.90
C TYR A 195 -19.59 3.11 5.53
N ASP A 196 -19.28 4.32 5.03
CA ASP A 196 -18.64 4.48 3.74
C ASP A 196 -17.14 4.27 3.92
N VAL A 197 -16.56 3.50 2.99
CA VAL A 197 -15.14 3.27 2.99
C VAL A 197 -14.41 4.43 2.31
N PRO A 198 -13.50 5.14 3.02
CA PRO A 198 -12.66 6.15 2.40
C PRO A 198 -11.66 5.50 1.44
N ASN A 199 -11.18 6.26 0.46
CA ASN A 199 -10.13 5.79 -0.44
C ASN A 199 -8.88 5.38 0.37
N GLY A 200 -8.31 4.21 0.05
CA GLY A 200 -7.07 3.72 0.64
C GLY A 200 -5.84 4.50 0.17
N LEU A 201 -4.72 4.37 0.87
CA LEU A 201 -3.47 5.10 0.57
C LEU A 201 -2.93 4.75 -0.84
N THR A 202 -3.04 3.48 -1.22
CA THR A 202 -2.60 2.97 -2.53
C THR A 202 -3.48 3.51 -3.64
N GLU A 203 -4.80 3.54 -3.43
CA GLU A 203 -5.74 4.11 -4.40
C GLU A 203 -5.48 5.60 -4.60
N GLU A 204 -5.35 6.32 -3.49
CA GLU A 204 -4.99 7.74 -3.44
C GLU A 204 -3.70 8.05 -4.22
N TYR A 205 -2.66 7.24 -4.02
CA TYR A 205 -1.40 7.36 -4.77
C TYR A 205 -1.59 7.11 -6.27
N LEU A 206 -2.32 6.04 -6.65
CA LEU A 206 -2.54 5.68 -8.06
C LEU A 206 -3.43 6.69 -8.80
N LEU A 207 -4.35 7.37 -8.11
CA LEU A 207 -5.15 8.45 -8.70
C LEU A 207 -4.27 9.59 -9.20
N LYS A 208 -3.17 9.95 -8.50
CA LYS A 208 -2.20 10.95 -8.99
C LYS A 208 -1.68 10.60 -10.39
N PHE A 209 -1.31 9.33 -10.59
CA PHE A 209 -0.81 8.84 -11.88
C PHE A 209 -1.85 8.96 -12.99
N ARG A 210 -3.11 8.62 -12.68
CA ARG A 210 -4.22 8.71 -13.66
C ARG A 210 -4.42 10.14 -14.17
N TYR A 211 -4.16 11.15 -13.34
CA TYR A 211 -4.27 12.56 -13.70
C TYR A 211 -2.94 13.17 -14.22
N GLY A 212 -1.98 12.34 -14.65
CA GLY A 212 -0.75 12.79 -15.30
C GLY A 212 0.30 13.38 -14.36
N ARG A 213 0.19 13.14 -13.06
CA ARG A 213 1.13 13.63 -12.05
C ARG A 213 2.10 12.52 -11.69
N HIS A 214 3.24 12.56 -12.36
CA HIS A 214 4.29 11.56 -12.25
C HIS A 214 5.42 12.13 -11.39
N ASP A 215 5.36 11.87 -10.09
CA ASP A 215 6.52 12.10 -9.22
C ASP A 215 7.48 10.90 -9.36
N ASP A 216 8.78 11.14 -9.24
CA ASP A 216 9.78 10.05 -9.20
C ASP A 216 9.78 9.28 -7.88
N SER A 217 9.04 9.78 -6.89
CA SER A 217 8.83 9.18 -5.58
C SER A 217 7.93 7.95 -5.66
N ASP A 218 8.26 6.91 -4.88
CA ASP A 218 7.35 5.79 -4.64
C ASP A 218 6.30 6.15 -3.56
N ILE A 219 5.29 5.30 -3.39
CA ILE A 219 4.21 5.56 -2.43
C ILE A 219 4.71 5.74 -1.00
N VAL A 220 5.76 5.03 -0.58
CA VAL A 220 6.28 5.16 0.79
C VAL A 220 6.95 6.52 0.95
N ASP A 221 7.72 6.98 -0.05
CA ASP A 221 8.29 8.33 -0.05
C ASP A 221 7.20 9.40 0.02
N THR A 222 6.13 9.26 -0.78
CA THR A 222 4.99 10.19 -0.76
C THR A 222 4.28 10.23 0.59
N LEU A 223 4.11 9.08 1.25
CA LEU A 223 3.48 9.05 2.56
C LEU A 223 4.42 9.55 3.66
N ALA A 224 5.72 9.32 3.53
CA ALA A 224 6.74 9.82 4.45
C ALA A 224 6.89 11.36 4.37
N GLU A 225 6.69 11.94 3.18
CA GLU A 225 6.73 13.39 2.94
C GLU A 225 5.80 14.18 3.87
N TYR A 226 4.64 13.59 4.21
CA TYR A 226 3.74 14.20 5.20
C TYR A 226 4.45 14.47 6.53
N TRP A 227 5.29 13.55 7.00
CA TRP A 227 5.94 13.64 8.30
C TRP A 227 7.16 14.56 8.28
N THR A 228 7.95 14.51 7.20
CA THR A 228 9.16 15.33 7.08
C THR A 228 8.84 16.78 6.70
N ASP A 229 8.00 16.96 5.68
CA ASP A 229 7.92 18.22 4.94
C ASP A 229 6.64 18.97 5.32
N TRP A 230 5.47 18.30 5.25
CA TRP A 230 4.19 18.98 5.44
C TRP A 230 3.88 19.19 6.93
N GLY A 231 4.06 18.16 7.74
CA GLY A 231 3.98 18.23 9.21
C GLY A 231 5.18 18.92 9.85
N ALA A 232 6.25 19.14 9.07
CA ALA A 232 7.48 19.81 9.46
C ALA A 232 8.10 19.27 10.76
N PHE A 233 8.09 17.95 11.00
CA PHE A 233 8.60 17.41 12.28
C PHE A 233 10.14 17.37 12.36
N GLY A 234 10.85 17.74 11.29
CA GLY A 234 12.31 17.99 11.28
C GLY A 234 13.20 16.77 11.51
N GLY A 235 12.61 15.62 11.85
CA GLY A 235 13.30 14.34 12.08
C GLY A 235 12.55 13.12 11.55
N GLY A 236 11.52 13.33 10.71
CA GLY A 236 10.71 12.25 10.15
C GLY A 236 9.55 11.83 11.06
N PRO A 237 9.10 10.57 10.95
CA PRO A 237 7.94 10.08 11.68
C PRO A 237 8.08 10.20 13.20
N ILE A 238 6.96 10.39 13.90
CA ILE A 238 6.93 10.73 15.33
C ILE A 238 6.53 9.56 16.24
N TYR A 239 6.00 8.47 15.67
CA TYR A 239 5.58 7.28 16.40
C TYR A 239 6.25 6.00 15.86
N PRO A 240 6.28 4.91 16.66
CA PRO A 240 6.74 3.61 16.20
C PRO A 240 6.04 3.14 14.92
N TYR A 241 6.76 2.36 14.11
CA TYR A 241 6.31 1.72 12.87
C TYR A 241 6.04 2.65 11.69
N GLN A 242 5.97 3.97 11.88
CA GLN A 242 5.69 4.91 10.80
C GLN A 242 6.84 5.07 9.79
N ASP A 243 8.04 4.59 10.12
CA ASP A 243 9.17 4.46 9.20
C ASP A 243 8.94 3.42 8.10
N VAL A 244 8.05 2.45 8.35
CA VAL A 244 7.66 1.38 7.41
C VAL A 244 6.20 1.56 6.97
N PHE A 245 5.32 1.92 7.89
CA PHE A 245 3.89 2.06 7.64
C PHE A 245 3.49 3.51 7.91
N PRO A 246 3.79 4.45 6.98
CA PRO A 246 3.85 5.89 7.20
C PRO A 246 2.48 6.59 7.31
N TRP A 247 1.59 6.06 8.15
CA TRP A 247 0.29 6.64 8.47
C TRP A 247 0.10 6.78 9.98
N ASP A 248 -0.89 7.58 10.38
CA ASP A 248 -1.40 7.57 11.74
C ASP A 248 -2.60 6.61 11.80
N CYS A 249 -2.52 5.58 12.65
CA CYS A 249 -3.57 4.57 12.85
C CYS A 249 -4.63 4.97 13.89
N THR A 250 -4.77 6.26 14.19
CA THR A 250 -5.83 6.81 15.04
C THR A 250 -7.10 6.98 14.22
N GLU A 251 -8.16 6.32 14.68
CA GLU A 251 -9.47 6.42 14.06
C GLU A 251 -10.15 7.74 14.43
N ALA A 252 -10.73 8.40 13.45
CA ALA A 252 -11.58 9.56 13.65
C ALA A 252 -12.97 9.10 14.13
N TYR A 253 -13.70 10.02 14.76
CA TYR A 253 -15.11 9.84 15.09
C TYR A 253 -15.46 8.83 16.21
N ASP A 254 -14.63 8.79 17.26
CA ASP A 254 -14.87 8.12 18.55
C ASP A 254 -15.21 6.62 18.46
N ARG A 255 -14.56 5.91 17.53
CA ARG A 255 -14.81 4.48 17.29
C ARG A 255 -13.90 3.53 18.04
N TYR A 256 -12.64 3.93 18.22
CA TYR A 256 -11.63 3.09 18.85
C TYR A 256 -10.75 3.91 19.80
N PRO A 257 -10.58 3.49 21.06
CA PRO A 257 -9.93 4.33 22.08
C PRO A 257 -8.40 4.43 21.93
N GLY A 258 -7.79 3.61 21.08
CA GLY A 258 -6.34 3.61 20.90
C GLY A 258 -5.86 4.63 19.86
N ASN A 259 -4.91 5.48 20.26
CA ASN A 259 -4.21 6.38 19.35
C ASN A 259 -3.00 5.70 18.69
N CYS A 260 -2.46 6.32 17.64
CA CYS A 260 -1.13 6.01 17.13
C CYS A 260 -0.08 6.52 18.13
N GLY A 261 0.98 5.75 18.33
CA GLY A 261 1.95 5.96 19.42
C GLY A 261 1.79 4.94 20.55
N ASP A 262 0.54 4.66 20.94
CA ASP A 262 0.20 3.61 21.92
C ASP A 262 -0.20 2.27 21.26
N CYS A 263 -0.23 2.24 19.93
CA CYS A 263 -0.56 1.06 19.15
C CYS A 263 0.59 0.04 19.14
N ASN A 264 0.25 -1.25 19.18
CA ASN A 264 1.17 -2.30 18.72
C ASN A 264 1.13 -2.40 17.19
N ILE A 265 2.08 -3.15 16.61
CA ILE A 265 2.15 -3.36 15.16
C ILE A 265 0.83 -3.91 14.59
N SER A 266 0.12 -4.75 15.35
CA SER A 266 -1.13 -5.35 14.92
C SER A 266 -2.23 -4.34 14.65
N LYS A 267 -2.49 -3.43 15.59
CA LYS A 267 -3.43 -2.31 15.38
C LYS A 267 -2.98 -1.45 14.19
N HIS A 268 -1.68 -1.19 14.09
CA HIS A 268 -1.13 -0.29 13.08
C HIS A 268 -1.36 -0.78 11.65
N VAL A 269 -1.07 -2.05 11.38
CA VAL A 269 -1.25 -2.66 10.04
C VAL A 269 -2.71 -3.00 9.73
N LEU A 270 -3.51 -3.37 10.74
CA LEU A 270 -4.93 -3.67 10.54
C LEU A 270 -5.80 -2.42 10.38
N ALA A 271 -5.27 -1.22 10.63
CA ALA A 271 -5.96 0.02 10.30
C ALA A 271 -6.18 0.19 8.79
N PHE A 272 -5.28 -0.36 7.96
CA PHE A 272 -5.34 -0.35 6.50
C PHE A 272 -4.84 -1.70 5.95
N PRO A 273 -5.61 -2.79 6.03
CA PRO A 273 -5.10 -4.12 5.70
C PRO A 273 -4.68 -4.25 4.23
N PHE A 274 -5.48 -3.72 3.29
CA PHE A 274 -5.15 -3.73 1.85
C PHE A 274 -3.86 -2.95 1.55
N ASP A 275 -3.72 -1.75 2.10
CA ASP A 275 -2.53 -0.92 1.91
C ASP A 275 -1.31 -1.54 2.59
N SER A 276 -1.48 -2.16 3.76
CA SER A 276 -0.38 -2.81 4.50
C SER A 276 0.21 -3.99 3.73
N TRP A 277 -0.62 -4.82 3.09
CA TRP A 277 -0.15 -5.89 2.20
C TRP A 277 0.67 -5.35 1.02
N SER A 278 0.19 -4.25 0.44
CA SER A 278 0.80 -3.57 -0.70
C SER A 278 2.13 -2.93 -0.31
N ILE A 279 2.17 -2.23 0.83
CA ILE A 279 3.35 -1.54 1.34
C ILE A 279 4.40 -2.54 1.83
N ALA A 280 4.01 -3.61 2.53
CA ALA A 280 4.94 -4.69 2.89
C ALA A 280 5.62 -5.29 1.65
N SER A 281 4.85 -5.56 0.59
CA SER A 281 5.38 -6.07 -0.69
C SER A 281 6.36 -5.10 -1.36
N LEU A 282 6.13 -3.79 -1.22
CA LEU A 282 7.03 -2.76 -1.72
C LEU A 282 8.32 -2.72 -0.91
N HIS A 283 8.25 -2.71 0.42
CA HIS A 283 9.43 -2.71 1.28
C HIS A 283 10.34 -3.92 1.02
N LEU A 284 9.74 -5.09 0.79
CA LEU A 284 10.48 -6.30 0.44
C LEU A 284 11.16 -6.20 -0.93
N ALA A 285 10.71 -5.35 -1.85
CA ALA A 285 11.38 -5.13 -3.14
C ALA A 285 12.27 -3.87 -3.16
N ARG A 286 12.14 -3.01 -2.15
CA ARG A 286 12.84 -1.73 -2.06
C ARG A 286 14.26 -1.95 -1.53
N GLY A 287 15.26 -1.34 -2.15
CA GLY A 287 16.65 -1.41 -1.67
C GLY A 287 16.94 -0.43 -0.53
N ARG A 288 17.93 -0.74 0.31
CA ARG A 288 18.34 0.10 1.47
C ARG A 288 18.71 1.53 1.10
N GLN A 289 19.25 1.73 -0.10
CA GLN A 289 19.67 3.02 -0.63
C GLN A 289 18.52 3.99 -0.89
N LEU A 290 17.28 3.49 -0.89
CA LEU A 290 16.10 4.32 -1.08
C LEU A 290 15.57 4.87 0.25
N TYR A 291 16.04 4.39 1.41
CA TYR A 291 15.58 4.90 2.70
C TYR A 291 16.43 6.08 3.13
N PRO A 292 15.84 7.10 3.80
CA PRO A 292 16.61 8.17 4.37
C PRO A 292 17.59 7.59 5.40
N ALA A 293 18.82 8.10 5.41
CA ALA A 293 19.69 7.88 6.54
C ALA A 293 19.15 8.66 7.74
N ASP A 294 19.26 8.07 8.92
CA ASP A 294 18.84 8.73 10.16
C ASP A 294 19.62 10.06 10.30
N ALA A 295 18.91 11.18 10.16
CA ALA A 295 19.51 12.50 9.99
C ALA A 295 19.98 13.11 11.32
N GLN A 296 19.70 12.46 12.46
CA GLN A 296 20.03 12.99 13.78
C GLN A 296 20.65 11.89 14.65
N PRO A 297 21.87 12.07 15.18
CA PRO A 297 22.29 11.28 16.32
C PRO A 297 21.34 11.58 17.50
N PRO A 298 21.04 10.59 18.37
CA PRO A 298 20.33 10.85 19.61
C PRO A 298 20.99 12.00 20.37
N VAL A 299 20.19 12.94 20.89
CA VAL A 299 20.66 14.10 21.65
C VAL A 299 21.72 13.66 22.66
N GLY A 300 22.94 14.18 22.53
CA GLY A 300 24.06 13.90 23.43
C GLY A 300 25.11 12.90 22.93
N LYS A 301 24.96 12.29 21.74
CA LYS A 301 26.03 11.51 21.09
C LYS A 301 26.65 12.30 19.94
N SER A 302 27.98 12.41 19.93
CA SER A 302 28.72 12.98 18.81
C SER A 302 28.39 12.21 17.53
N ALA A 303 28.21 12.92 16.42
CA ALA A 303 28.07 12.30 15.11
C ALA A 303 29.30 11.43 14.83
N GLU A 304 29.17 10.12 15.02
CA GLU A 304 30.19 9.17 14.61
C GLU A 304 30.39 9.34 13.10
N LYS A 305 31.65 9.44 12.66
CA LYS A 305 31.99 9.49 11.23
C LYS A 305 31.51 8.20 10.57
N ARG A 306 30.28 8.19 10.04
CA ARG A 306 29.77 7.09 9.22
C ARG A 306 30.62 7.02 7.94
N ALA A 307 31.06 5.81 7.58
CA ALA A 307 31.87 5.59 6.38
C ALA A 307 31.13 5.99 5.10
N ASN A 308 29.78 5.90 5.10
CA ASN A 308 28.90 6.37 4.03
C ASN A 308 27.75 7.21 4.63
N PRO A 309 27.94 8.53 4.82
CA PRO A 309 26.85 9.40 5.27
C PRO A 309 25.77 9.42 4.17
N GLY A 310 24.58 8.92 4.47
CA GLY A 310 23.45 8.86 3.52
C GLY A 310 22.90 7.46 3.22
N ILE A 311 23.49 6.39 3.78
CA ILE A 311 22.96 5.02 3.62
C ILE A 311 22.60 4.45 5.00
N MET A 312 21.43 3.81 5.07
CA MET A 312 20.98 3.05 6.24
C MET A 312 22.00 1.96 6.61
N THR A 313 22.31 1.86 7.91
CA THR A 313 23.23 0.84 8.45
C THR A 313 22.63 -0.55 8.36
N ASP A 314 23.46 -1.60 8.40
CA ASP A 314 22.98 -2.98 8.33
C ASP A 314 22.03 -3.32 9.49
N THR A 315 22.28 -2.78 10.68
CA THR A 315 21.40 -2.95 11.85
C THR A 315 20.04 -2.28 11.66
N GLU A 316 20.01 -1.04 11.16
CA GLU A 316 18.77 -0.31 10.85
C GLU A 316 18.00 -1.04 9.74
N TRP A 317 18.71 -1.51 8.70
CA TRP A 317 18.13 -2.28 7.60
C TRP A 317 17.49 -3.57 8.09
N PHE A 318 18.21 -4.33 8.91
CA PHE A 318 17.71 -5.57 9.49
C PHE A 318 16.46 -5.33 10.35
N LYS A 319 16.48 -4.31 11.23
CA LYS A 319 15.31 -3.92 12.03
C LYS A 319 14.12 -3.57 11.14
N ASN A 320 14.33 -2.80 10.08
CA ASN A 320 13.27 -2.45 9.14
C ASN A 320 12.65 -3.69 8.47
N ARG A 321 13.49 -4.66 8.06
CA ARG A 321 13.01 -5.94 7.49
C ARG A 321 12.23 -6.76 8.50
N ILE A 322 12.70 -6.87 9.73
CA ILE A 322 11.97 -7.57 10.80
C ILE A 322 10.63 -6.90 11.07
N THR A 323 10.55 -5.57 11.16
CA THR A 323 9.27 -4.86 11.34
C THR A 323 8.28 -5.15 10.21
N VAL A 324 8.74 -5.18 8.95
CA VAL A 324 7.89 -5.55 7.80
C VAL A 324 7.38 -6.97 7.93
N LEU A 325 8.26 -7.92 8.25
CA LEU A 325 7.90 -9.34 8.39
C LEU A 325 6.94 -9.57 9.56
N LEU A 326 7.12 -8.87 10.68
CA LEU A 326 6.18 -8.89 11.82
C LEU A 326 4.81 -8.32 11.43
N GLY A 327 4.78 -7.21 10.68
CA GLY A 327 3.52 -6.68 10.15
C GLY A 327 2.83 -7.67 9.21
N GLN A 328 3.59 -8.31 8.33
CA GLN A 328 3.08 -9.34 7.41
C GLN A 328 2.55 -10.57 8.16
N ASP A 329 3.24 -11.04 9.20
CA ASP A 329 2.83 -12.17 10.04
C ASP A 329 1.50 -11.89 10.75
N VAL A 330 1.32 -10.68 11.30
CA VAL A 330 0.03 -10.29 11.87
C VAL A 330 -1.08 -10.32 10.83
N LEU A 331 -0.83 -9.77 9.63
CA LEU A 331 -1.83 -9.78 8.56
C LEU A 331 -2.18 -11.20 8.12
N LEU A 332 -1.20 -12.11 8.03
CA LEU A 332 -1.42 -13.54 7.76
C LEU A 332 -2.28 -14.16 8.85
N THR A 333 -1.88 -14.01 10.10
CA THR A 333 -2.59 -14.59 11.26
C THR A 333 -4.04 -14.11 11.33
N ALA A 334 -4.28 -12.81 11.13
CA ALA A 334 -5.63 -12.25 11.09
C ALA A 334 -6.43 -12.81 9.91
N ALA A 335 -5.85 -12.89 8.72
CA ALA A 335 -6.51 -13.46 7.54
C ALA A 335 -6.88 -14.94 7.74
N VAL A 336 -6.00 -15.73 8.35
CA VAL A 336 -6.24 -17.14 8.69
C VAL A 336 -7.37 -17.27 9.71
N ALA A 337 -7.36 -16.46 10.77
CA ALA A 337 -8.43 -16.47 11.78
C ALA A 337 -9.79 -16.12 11.15
N MET A 338 -9.84 -15.10 10.27
CA MET A 338 -11.05 -14.74 9.53
C MET A 338 -11.50 -15.85 8.56
N ALA A 339 -10.56 -16.47 7.84
CA ALA A 339 -10.81 -17.56 6.90
C ALA A 339 -11.19 -18.89 7.57
N ASN A 340 -10.87 -19.09 8.85
CA ASN A 340 -11.31 -20.25 9.63
C ASN A 340 -12.61 -19.98 10.41
N SER A 341 -12.99 -18.72 10.60
CA SER A 341 -14.26 -18.35 11.22
C SER A 341 -15.43 -18.48 10.24
N SER A 342 -16.27 -19.50 10.43
CA SER A 342 -17.47 -19.69 9.61
C SER A 342 -18.47 -18.54 9.78
N GLN A 343 -18.59 -17.99 10.99
CA GLN A 343 -19.44 -16.82 11.26
C GLN A 343 -18.96 -15.58 10.50
N PHE A 344 -17.64 -15.34 10.47
CA PHE A 344 -17.09 -14.20 9.75
C PHE A 344 -17.27 -14.33 8.24
N GLN A 345 -17.00 -15.52 7.68
CA GLN A 345 -17.25 -15.80 6.27
C GLN A 345 -18.72 -15.63 5.88
N ALA A 346 -19.64 -16.16 6.69
CA ALA A 346 -21.08 -15.98 6.46
C ALA A 346 -21.46 -14.49 6.48
N SER A 347 -20.91 -13.71 7.41
CA SER A 347 -21.17 -12.27 7.53
C SER A 347 -20.60 -11.43 6.38
N THR A 348 -19.66 -11.95 5.60
CA THR A 348 -19.01 -11.26 4.47
C THR A 348 -19.45 -11.78 3.11
N THR A 349 -20.30 -12.82 3.05
CA THR A 349 -20.77 -13.44 1.79
C THR A 349 -21.56 -12.45 0.92
N TRP A 350 -22.23 -11.46 1.51
CA TRP A 350 -22.95 -10.44 0.75
C TRP A 350 -22.03 -9.54 -0.09
N LEU A 351 -20.75 -9.38 0.29
CA LEU A 351 -19.77 -8.58 -0.45
C LEU A 351 -19.51 -9.09 -1.87
N THR A 352 -19.90 -10.33 -2.17
CA THR A 352 -19.67 -10.96 -3.47
C THR A 352 -20.95 -11.07 -4.30
N ASN A 353 -22.11 -11.04 -3.65
CA ASN A 353 -23.41 -11.36 -4.25
C ASN A 353 -24.31 -10.13 -4.39
N HIS A 354 -23.74 -8.92 -4.33
CA HIS A 354 -24.47 -7.66 -4.43
C HIS A 354 -24.51 -7.11 -5.87
N GLU A 355 -25.60 -6.45 -6.26
CA GLU A 355 -25.78 -5.90 -7.61
C GLU A 355 -24.84 -4.70 -7.88
N ASP A 356 -24.72 -3.79 -6.91
CA ASP A 356 -23.83 -2.62 -7.00
C ASP A 356 -22.36 -3.03 -6.87
N GLU A 357 -21.59 -2.85 -7.95
CA GLU A 357 -20.15 -3.14 -8.06
C GLU A 357 -19.31 -2.19 -7.21
N THR A 358 -19.82 -1.02 -6.85
CA THR A 358 -19.09 -0.05 -6.04
C THR A 358 -18.92 -0.51 -4.60
N MET A 359 -19.78 -1.44 -4.13
CA MET A 359 -19.68 -2.05 -2.80
C MET A 359 -18.47 -2.98 -2.66
N ASP A 360 -17.89 -3.45 -3.77
CA ASP A 360 -16.66 -4.27 -3.72
C ASP A 360 -15.50 -3.53 -3.05
N ARG A 361 -15.50 -2.19 -3.09
CA ARG A 361 -14.46 -1.36 -2.45
C ARG A 361 -14.39 -1.55 -0.94
N LEU A 362 -15.43 -2.08 -0.31
CA LEU A 362 -15.40 -2.37 1.11
C LEU A 362 -14.26 -3.32 1.48
N LYS A 363 -13.80 -4.15 0.53
CA LYS A 363 -12.61 -5.00 0.69
C LYS A 363 -11.33 -4.16 0.84
N LEU A 364 -11.27 -3.00 0.19
CA LEU A 364 -10.11 -2.10 0.17
C LEU A 364 -10.08 -1.16 1.37
N GLY A 365 -11.09 -1.21 2.23
CA GLY A 365 -11.30 -0.20 3.25
C GLY A 365 -10.29 -0.20 4.38
N GLY A 366 -10.07 1.00 4.91
CA GLY A 366 -9.36 1.25 6.15
C GLY A 366 -10.15 2.21 7.05
N ILE A 367 -9.53 2.62 8.14
CA ILE A 367 -10.15 3.52 9.11
C ILE A 367 -10.36 4.92 8.54
N HIS A 368 -11.36 5.63 9.06
CA HIS A 368 -11.41 7.09 8.90
C HIS A 368 -10.25 7.71 9.69
N ARG A 369 -9.32 8.37 9.00
CA ARG A 369 -8.08 8.89 9.62
C ARG A 369 -8.34 10.12 10.48
N ALA A 370 -7.88 10.09 11.73
CA ALA A 370 -7.77 11.31 12.55
C ALA A 370 -6.56 12.17 12.17
N GLN A 371 -5.67 11.69 11.29
CA GLN A 371 -4.48 12.41 10.81
C GLN A 371 -4.85 13.80 10.25
N PRO A 372 -4.42 14.89 10.90
CA PRO A 372 -4.65 16.26 10.42
C PRO A 372 -4.03 16.46 9.03
N PHE A 373 -4.60 17.33 8.19
CA PHE A 373 -4.00 17.68 6.88
C PHE A 373 -3.64 16.50 5.96
N SER A 374 -4.18 15.31 6.21
CA SER A 374 -4.20 14.20 5.26
C SER A 374 -5.26 14.51 4.20
N HIS A 375 -4.94 15.42 3.29
CA HIS A 375 -5.94 15.91 2.33
C HIS A 375 -6.44 14.79 1.42
N HIS A 376 -7.76 14.72 1.25
CA HIS A 376 -8.39 13.92 0.19
C HIS A 376 -8.02 14.49 -1.17
N PHE A 377 -7.48 13.60 -2.01
CA PHE A 377 -7.10 13.81 -3.40
C PHE A 377 -8.21 14.40 -4.29
N GLU A 378 -9.47 14.27 -3.88
CA GLU A 378 -10.65 14.71 -4.62
C GLU A 378 -10.87 16.22 -4.61
N LYS A 379 -10.31 16.98 -3.65
CA LYS A 379 -10.60 18.42 -3.50
C LYS A 379 -9.83 19.34 -4.46
N GLY A 380 -8.97 18.81 -5.33
CA GLY A 380 -8.21 19.65 -6.26
C GLY A 380 -7.19 20.59 -5.59
N ALA A 381 -6.99 20.50 -4.27
CA ALA A 381 -6.11 21.36 -3.46
C ALA A 381 -4.61 21.09 -3.66
N TYR A 382 -4.22 20.46 -4.77
CA TYR A 382 -2.83 20.11 -5.11
C TYR A 382 -1.95 21.32 -5.44
N HIS A 383 -2.52 22.51 -5.54
CA HIS A 383 -1.79 23.75 -5.82
C HIS A 383 -1.45 24.53 -4.55
N GLN A 384 -1.89 24.06 -3.39
CA GLN A 384 -1.66 24.73 -2.13
C GLN A 384 -0.88 23.77 -1.25
N TYR A 385 0.45 23.83 -1.37
CA TYR A 385 1.36 23.22 -0.40
C TYR A 385 1.15 23.92 0.93
N PHE A 386 0.25 23.40 1.75
CA PHE A 386 0.06 23.89 3.10
C PHE A 386 1.05 23.16 3.99
N VAL A 387 2.09 23.88 4.39
CA VAL A 387 2.86 23.52 5.57
C VAL A 387 1.92 23.62 6.77
N ALA A 388 1.99 22.65 7.67
CA ALA A 388 1.12 22.62 8.84
C ALA A 388 1.28 23.88 9.69
N ASP A 389 0.18 24.38 10.26
CA ASP A 389 0.16 25.64 10.99
C ASP A 389 1.17 25.67 12.14
N TRP A 390 1.53 24.53 12.73
CA TRP A 390 2.52 24.44 13.80
C TRP A 390 3.98 24.45 13.32
N ALA A 391 4.28 24.50 12.04
CA ALA A 391 5.65 24.33 11.53
C ALA A 391 6.65 25.38 12.05
N PHE A 392 6.18 26.58 12.40
CA PHE A 392 7.03 27.63 12.99
C PHE A 392 7.45 27.33 14.45
N LEU A 393 6.83 26.36 15.12
CA LEU A 393 7.13 25.99 16.50
C LEU A 393 8.41 25.14 16.61
N ALA A 394 8.93 24.99 17.83
CA ALA A 394 9.99 24.02 18.11
C ALA A 394 9.47 22.58 18.06
N GLN A 395 10.32 21.59 17.77
CA GLN A 395 9.91 20.20 17.51
C GLN A 395 8.98 19.60 18.59
N PRO A 396 9.24 19.70 19.90
CA PRO A 396 8.33 19.16 20.91
C PRO A 396 6.93 19.79 20.88
N LEU A 397 6.85 21.08 20.54
CA LEU A 397 5.59 21.81 20.44
C LEU A 397 4.84 21.48 19.14
N ARG A 398 5.56 21.17 18.05
CA ARG A 398 4.95 20.65 16.80
C ARG A 398 4.19 19.35 17.07
N VAL A 399 4.82 18.42 17.79
CA VAL A 399 4.21 17.13 18.16
C VAL A 399 2.97 17.36 19.05
N LEU A 400 3.06 18.26 20.03
CA LEU A 400 1.93 18.57 20.92
C LEU A 400 0.73 19.14 20.16
N GLU A 401 0.94 20.08 19.24
CA GLU A 401 -0.16 20.66 18.44
C GLU A 401 -0.76 19.64 17.46
N TYR A 402 0.08 18.78 16.87
CA TYR A 402 -0.39 17.65 16.08
C TYR A 402 -1.32 16.73 16.89
N GLU A 403 -0.87 16.31 18.07
CA GLU A 403 -1.63 15.41 18.95
C GLU A 403 -2.96 16.02 19.39
N LYS A 404 -2.97 17.31 19.70
CA LYS A 404 -4.18 18.06 20.06
C LYS A 404 -5.18 18.08 18.91
N PHE A 405 -4.73 18.35 17.68
CA PHE A 405 -5.62 18.38 16.52
C PHE A 405 -6.15 16.98 16.17
N ARG A 406 -5.28 15.98 16.25
CA ARG A 406 -5.64 14.56 16.07
C ARG A 406 -6.67 14.13 17.10
N ALA A 407 -6.45 14.40 18.38
CA ALA A 407 -7.37 14.08 19.46
C ALA A 407 -8.72 14.78 19.28
N TRP A 408 -8.72 16.06 18.91
CA TRP A 408 -9.94 16.78 18.57
C TRP A 408 -10.71 16.11 17.42
N ARG A 409 -10.02 15.66 16.36
CA ARG A 409 -10.66 14.89 15.27
C ARG A 409 -11.22 13.54 15.74
N ALA A 410 -10.51 12.86 16.63
CA ALA A 410 -10.98 11.62 17.22
C ALA A 410 -12.27 11.84 18.03
N THR A 411 -12.45 13.01 18.68
CA THR A 411 -13.67 13.33 19.44
C THR A 411 -14.86 13.81 18.61
N LYS A 412 -14.73 13.94 17.28
CA LYS A 412 -15.81 14.47 16.45
C LYS A 412 -17.00 13.52 16.38
N ILE A 413 -18.18 14.08 16.20
CA ILE A 413 -19.37 13.32 15.84
C ILE A 413 -19.17 12.75 14.42
N ASP A 414 -19.64 11.53 14.24
CA ASP A 414 -19.46 10.73 13.03
C ASP A 414 -20.00 11.36 11.75
N VAL A 415 -19.43 10.98 10.61
CA VAL A 415 -19.80 11.51 9.30
C VAL A 415 -21.25 11.12 8.98
N GLY A 416 -22.08 12.12 8.65
CA GLY A 416 -23.49 11.93 8.32
C GLY A 416 -24.44 11.90 9.53
N ALA A 417 -23.94 12.04 10.76
CA ALA A 417 -24.79 12.26 11.92
C ALA A 417 -25.32 13.70 11.93
N THR A 418 -26.46 13.93 11.31
CA THR A 418 -27.18 15.21 11.46
C THR A 418 -27.62 15.35 12.92
N THR A 419 -27.13 16.38 13.62
CA THR A 419 -27.74 16.84 14.86
C THR A 419 -29.17 17.29 14.54
N SER A 420 -30.14 16.40 14.78
CA SER A 420 -31.54 16.79 14.84
C SER A 420 -31.81 17.28 16.26
N ASP A 421 -32.33 18.50 16.34
CA ASP A 421 -32.97 19.14 17.49
C ASP A 421 -32.11 19.31 18.75
N ASP A 422 -31.42 20.45 18.84
CA ASP A 422 -31.63 21.38 19.94
C ASP A 422 -31.12 22.78 19.54
N GLY A 423 -32.03 23.75 19.55
CA GLY A 423 -31.71 25.15 19.35
C GLY A 423 -30.78 25.66 20.45
N SER A 424 -29.86 26.55 20.07
CA SER A 424 -28.94 27.28 20.94
C SER A 424 -27.69 26.52 21.41
N GLY A 425 -26.66 26.50 20.55
CA GLY A 425 -25.28 26.22 20.93
C GLY A 425 -24.32 26.75 19.87
N GLY A 426 -23.80 27.96 20.05
CA GLY A 426 -22.95 28.64 19.08
C GLY A 426 -21.71 27.81 18.70
N GLY A 427 -21.57 27.57 17.39
CA GLY A 427 -20.32 27.12 16.77
C GLY A 427 -19.25 28.18 16.94
N GLY A 428 -18.57 28.15 18.08
CA GLY A 428 -17.40 28.96 18.38
C GLY A 428 -16.23 28.55 17.49
N CYS A 429 -16.07 29.25 16.38
CA CYS A 429 -14.78 29.37 15.71
C CYS A 429 -13.78 29.91 16.74
N GLY A 430 -12.71 29.16 17.02
CA GLY A 430 -11.56 29.66 17.77
C GLY A 430 -10.76 30.65 16.92
N THR A 431 -11.38 31.75 16.50
CA THR A 431 -10.70 32.91 15.91
C THR A 431 -10.16 33.77 17.04
N GLY A 432 -8.85 33.77 17.23
CA GLY A 432 -8.17 34.94 17.81
C GLY A 432 -8.43 36.17 16.94
N PRO A 433 -8.53 37.39 17.51
CA PRO A 433 -9.10 38.52 16.81
C PRO A 433 -8.07 39.11 15.84
N PHE A 434 -8.38 39.16 14.54
CA PHE A 434 -7.78 40.16 13.65
C PHE A 434 -8.83 40.70 12.70
N ALA A 435 -9.04 42.02 12.83
CA ALA A 435 -10.00 42.81 12.08
C ALA A 435 -9.59 42.94 10.61
N CYS A 436 -10.53 42.70 9.70
CA CYS A 436 -10.48 43.24 8.34
C CYS A 436 -11.69 44.15 8.14
N GLY A 437 -11.41 45.44 7.92
CA GLY A 437 -12.42 46.43 7.57
C GLY A 437 -12.90 46.25 6.13
N ALA A 438 -14.23 46.30 5.97
CA ALA A 438 -15.09 46.82 4.89
C ALA A 438 -14.54 46.86 3.43
N VAL A 439 -15.33 46.63 2.38
CA VAL A 439 -16.70 47.13 2.10
C VAL A 439 -17.38 46.19 1.09
N ALA A 440 -18.70 46.02 1.26
CA ALA A 440 -19.60 45.28 0.38
C ALA A 440 -19.80 45.90 -1.02
N ALA A 441 -20.03 45.06 -2.02
CA ALA A 441 -20.83 45.37 -3.21
C ALA A 441 -21.47 44.09 -3.75
N GLY A 442 -22.74 44.18 -4.16
CA GLY A 442 -23.65 43.04 -4.25
C GLY A 442 -23.63 42.24 -5.56
N CYS A 443 -24.05 40.98 -5.38
CA CYS A 443 -24.97 40.18 -6.21
C CYS A 443 -24.56 39.70 -7.61
N ALA A 444 -24.49 38.36 -7.76
CA ALA A 444 -25.37 37.62 -8.66
C ALA A 444 -25.52 36.15 -8.20
N VAL A 445 -26.77 35.68 -8.18
CA VAL A 445 -27.23 34.38 -7.71
C VAL A 445 -26.98 33.30 -8.78
N GLY A 446 -26.39 32.18 -8.40
CA GLY A 446 -26.21 30.99 -9.25
C GLY A 446 -25.94 29.72 -8.44
N SER A 447 -27.00 28.93 -8.23
CA SER A 447 -27.09 27.53 -7.79
C SER A 447 -26.62 27.13 -6.36
N PRO A 448 -27.37 26.24 -5.67
CA PRO A 448 -27.13 25.94 -4.26
C PRO A 448 -25.95 24.99 -4.07
N GLY A 449 -24.85 25.53 -3.55
CA GLY A 449 -24.34 25.12 -2.24
C GLY A 449 -23.59 23.78 -2.13
N MET A 450 -22.44 23.70 -2.80
CA MET A 450 -21.31 22.86 -2.38
C MET A 450 -20.73 23.41 -1.06
N ALA A 451 -21.29 23.04 0.09
CA ALA A 451 -20.72 23.36 1.40
C ALA A 451 -20.94 22.17 2.33
N GLY A 452 -19.86 21.42 2.59
CA GLY A 452 -19.83 20.38 3.62
C GLY A 452 -18.59 20.58 4.49
N ASP A 453 -18.83 20.74 5.78
CA ASP A 453 -17.88 21.16 6.81
C ASP A 453 -16.62 20.29 6.89
N THR A 454 -15.54 20.84 6.38
CA THR A 454 -14.16 20.57 6.80
C THR A 454 -13.39 21.86 6.47
N CYS A 455 -13.12 22.67 7.51
CA CYS A 455 -12.42 23.97 7.44
C CYS A 455 -11.18 23.93 6.52
N GLY A 456 -10.81 24.97 5.76
CA GLY A 456 -11.40 26.27 5.46
C GLY A 456 -10.40 27.08 4.61
N SER A 457 -10.86 27.67 3.51
CA SER A 457 -10.35 28.91 2.89
C SER A 457 -11.21 29.22 1.67
N GLY A 458 -12.26 30.02 1.90
CA GLY A 458 -12.93 30.75 0.85
C GLY A 458 -12.21 32.07 0.59
N CYS A 459 -12.35 32.56 -0.65
CA CYS A 459 -11.86 33.83 -1.22
C CYS A 459 -10.43 33.78 -1.80
N VAL A 460 -10.30 33.57 -3.12
CA VAL A 460 -9.84 34.59 -4.11
C VAL A 460 -10.24 34.10 -5.51
N SER A 461 -10.95 34.95 -6.26
CA SER A 461 -11.32 34.74 -7.66
C SER A 461 -10.09 34.74 -8.57
N SER A 462 -9.94 33.72 -9.41
CA SER A 462 -8.97 33.71 -10.51
C SER A 462 -9.61 34.32 -11.76
N CYS A 463 -9.06 35.45 -12.20
CA CYS A 463 -9.36 36.08 -13.47
C CYS A 463 -8.49 35.43 -14.57
N GLY A 464 -9.15 34.91 -15.61
CA GLY A 464 -8.70 34.75 -17.00
C GLY A 464 -7.24 34.46 -17.37
N GLY A 465 -7.07 33.38 -18.15
CA GLY A 465 -6.36 33.44 -19.44
C GLY A 465 -5.06 32.64 -19.57
N GLY A 466 -5.00 31.77 -20.59
CA GLY A 466 -3.73 31.34 -21.19
C GLY A 466 -3.72 29.90 -21.71
N ASP A 467 -4.08 29.73 -22.99
CA ASP A 467 -3.80 28.55 -23.81
C ASP A 467 -2.30 28.21 -23.85
N GLY A 468 -1.95 26.92 -23.94
CA GLY A 468 -0.57 26.48 -24.06
C GLY A 468 -0.40 24.98 -24.28
N ASP A 469 -0.54 24.59 -25.54
CA ASP A 469 -0.15 23.31 -26.16
C ASP A 469 1.29 22.88 -25.79
N GLY A 470 1.56 21.58 -25.60
CA GLY A 470 2.94 21.14 -25.35
C GLY A 470 3.23 19.67 -24.98
N GLY A 471 3.08 18.76 -25.95
CA GLY A 471 4.06 17.71 -26.26
C GLY A 471 4.39 16.60 -25.23
N CYS A 472 3.80 15.41 -25.41
CA CYS A 472 4.29 14.15 -24.85
C CYS A 472 5.63 13.74 -25.51
N GLY A 473 6.72 13.76 -24.75
CA GLY A 473 8.01 13.18 -25.12
C GLY A 473 8.02 11.66 -24.88
N GLY A 474 8.36 10.91 -25.92
CA GLY A 474 8.35 9.45 -25.93
C GLY A 474 9.43 8.79 -25.07
N CYS A 475 9.09 7.62 -24.53
CA CYS A 475 10.04 6.67 -23.96
C CYS A 475 10.82 5.97 -25.08
N GLY A 476 12.14 6.00 -24.99
CA GLY A 476 13.04 5.18 -25.79
C GLY A 476 14.03 4.44 -24.87
N GLY A 477 14.22 3.15 -25.12
CA GLY A 477 15.25 2.30 -24.50
C GLY A 477 14.71 1.16 -23.65
#